data_AF-A0AAF0C751-F1
#
_entry.id   AF-A0AAF0C751-F1
#
_cell.length_a   1.000
_cell.length_b   1.000
_cell.length_c   1.000
_cell.angle_alpha   90.00
_cell.angle_beta   90.00
_cell.angle_gamma   90.00
#
_symmetry.space_group_name_H-M   'P 1'
#
loop_
_entity.id
_entity.type
_entity.pdbx_description
1 polymer ?
#
loop_
_entity_poly.entity_id
_entity_poly.type
_entity_poly.pdbx_seq_one_letter_code
_entity_poly.pdbx_strand_id
1 'polypeptide(L)' 'MALSFKTIENAELDAIGVPWAIVQDSQGFMWFGGPSGLARYDGYSVKIYRHDPAKADSLSNNYISELIVDSMQRLWVAT' A
#
# COMPACT_ATOMS: atom_id res chain seq x y z
N MET A 1 24.88 20.91 -1.99
CA MET A 1 24.35 19.53 -1.90
C MET A 1 23.05 19.52 -2.69
N ALA A 2 22.96 18.74 -3.77
CA ALA A 2 21.73 18.63 -4.55
C ALA A 2 20.98 17.36 -4.13
N LEU A 3 19.66 17.44 -4.01
CA LEU A 3 18.83 16.26 -3.83
C LEU A 3 18.78 15.49 -5.15
N SER A 4 18.91 14.16 -5.08
CA SER A 4 18.67 13.26 -6.20
C SER A 4 17.55 12.29 -5.83
N PHE A 5 16.75 11.92 -6.84
CA PHE A 5 15.63 11.01 -6.68
C PHE A 5 15.78 9.86 -7.67
N LYS A 6 15.28 8.69 -7.27
CA LYS A 6 15.18 7.51 -8.13
C LYS A 6 13.71 7.15 -8.26
N THR A 7 13.23 7.08 -9.49
CA THR A 7 11.88 6.59 -9.79
C THR A 7 11.83 5.08 -9.60
N ILE A 8 10.76 4.60 -8.99
CA ILE A 8 10.40 3.19 -8.95
C ILE A 8 9.29 3.01 -9.98
N GLU A 9 9.63 2.47 -11.14
CA GLU A 9 8.67 2.11 -12.18
C GLU A 9 8.20 0.68 -11.91
N ASN A 10 6.92 0.51 -11.59
CA ASN A 10 6.34 -0.80 -11.34
C ASN A 10 4.85 -0.78 -11.72
N ALA A 11 4.50 -1.61 -12.71
CA ALA A 11 3.14 -1.65 -13.25
C ALA A 11 2.09 -2.10 -12.23
N GLU A 12 2.47 -2.90 -11.21
CA GLU A 12 1.54 -3.30 -10.15
C GLU A 12 1.23 -2.14 -9.18
N LEU A 13 2.23 -1.31 -8.84
CA LEU A 13 2.01 -0.06 -8.09
C LEU A 13 1.17 0.92 -8.90
N ASP A 14 1.43 1.07 -10.20
CA ASP A 14 0.61 1.93 -11.06
C ASP A 14 -0.86 1.47 -11.10
N ALA A 15 -1.11 0.17 -10.96
CA ALA A 15 -2.44 -0.41 -10.97
C ALA A 15 -3.31 -0.09 -9.74
N ILE A 16 -2.76 0.48 -8.66
CA ILE A 16 -3.56 1.00 -7.54
C ILE A 16 -3.99 2.46 -7.75
N GLY A 17 -3.56 3.10 -8.83
CA GLY A 17 -3.74 4.54 -9.09
C GLY A 17 -2.69 5.39 -8.35
N VAL A 18 -2.87 6.72 -8.35
CA VAL A 18 -1.96 7.61 -7.63
C VAL A 18 -2.09 7.35 -6.12
N PRO A 19 -1.05 6.84 -5.45
CA PRO A 19 -1.12 6.63 -4.01
C PRO A 19 -1.05 7.97 -3.29
N TRP A 20 -1.87 8.13 -2.26
CA TRP A 20 -1.84 9.29 -1.35
C TRP A 20 -1.57 8.90 0.10
N ALA A 21 -1.66 7.60 0.42
CA ALA A 21 -1.27 7.06 1.72
C ALA A 21 0.00 6.21 1.56
N ILE A 22 0.96 6.40 2.47
CA ILE A 22 2.21 5.63 2.51
C ILE A 22 2.66 5.42 3.95
N VAL A 23 3.08 4.19 4.27
CA VAL A 23 3.69 3.86 5.58
C VAL A 23 4.68 2.70 5.42
N GLN A 24 5.66 2.58 6.32
CA GLN A 24 6.52 1.41 6.43
C GLN A 24 6.16 0.62 7.70
N ASP A 25 6.10 -0.70 7.60
CA ASP A 25 5.90 -1.55 8.79
C ASP A 25 7.22 -1.95 9.47
N SER A 26 7.13 -2.63 10.62
CA SER A 26 8.30 -3.07 11.39
C SER A 26 9.16 -4.12 10.70
N GLN A 27 8.66 -4.75 9.63
CA GLN A 27 9.40 -5.72 8.83
C GLN A 27 10.12 -5.05 7.65
N GLY A 28 9.92 -3.75 7.45
CA GLY A 28 10.53 -2.96 6.40
C GLY A 28 9.71 -2.92 5.10
N PHE A 29 8.53 -3.54 5.05
CA PHE A 29 7.67 -3.45 3.88
C PHE A 29 7.09 -2.04 3.75
N MET A 30 7.14 -1.50 2.53
CA MET A 30 6.46 -0.27 2.19
C MET A 30 5.03 -0.57 1.79
N TRP A 31 4.08 0.17 2.34
CA TRP A 31 2.66 0.05 2.05
C TRP A 31 2.17 1.33 1.38
N PHE A 32 1.38 1.18 0.31
CA PHE A 32 0.80 2.28 -0.45
C PHE A 32 -0.70 2.08 -0.58
N GLY A 33 -1.47 3.11 -0.22
CA GLY A 33 -2.92 3.14 -0.34
C GLY A 33 -3.34 4.16 -1.41
N GLY A 34 -4.29 3.76 -2.24
CA GLY A 34 -4.80 4.60 -3.32
C GLY A 34 -6.26 4.31 -3.66
N PRO A 35 -6.76 4.84 -4.79
CA PRO A 35 -8.16 4.70 -5.19
C PRO A 35 -8.58 3.27 -5.50
N SER A 36 -7.64 2.40 -5.89
CA SER A 36 -7.94 1.08 -6.46
C SER A 36 -7.32 -0.09 -5.70
N GLY A 37 -6.87 0.13 -4.47
CA GLY A 37 -6.42 -0.92 -3.55
C GLY A 37 -5.24 -0.53 -2.68
N LEU A 38 -4.71 -1.55 -2.00
CA LEU A 38 -3.53 -1.48 -1.14
C LEU A 38 -2.38 -2.26 -1.80
N ALA A 39 -1.21 -1.66 -1.90
CA ALA A 39 0.00 -2.31 -2.38
C ALA A 39 1.01 -2.50 -1.25
N ARG A 40 1.64 -3.67 -1.19
CA ARG A 40 2.80 -3.93 -0.34
C ARG A 40 4.02 -4.16 -1.22
N TYR A 41 5.09 -3.41 -0.98
CA TYR A 41 6.35 -3.49 -1.70
C TYR A 41 7.48 -3.93 -0.75
N ASP A 42 8.26 -4.92 -1.17
CA ASP A 42 9.38 -5.48 -0.40
C ASP A 42 10.77 -4.99 -0.84
N GLY A 43 10.83 -4.06 -1.79
CA GLY A 43 12.07 -3.62 -2.44
C GLY A 43 12.35 -4.30 -3.79
N TYR A 44 11.64 -5.38 -4.11
CA TYR A 44 11.79 -6.16 -5.34
C TYR A 44 10.44 -6.39 -6.04
N SER A 45 9.43 -6.81 -5.29
CA SER A 45 8.12 -7.24 -5.76
C SER A 45 6.98 -6.51 -5.05
N VAL A 46 5.85 -6.43 -5.74
CA VAL A 46 4.65 -5.74 -5.27
C VAL A 46 3.50 -6.74 -5.18
N LYS A 47 2.83 -6.75 -4.03
CA LYS A 47 1.61 -7.52 -3.79
C LYS A 47 0.43 -6.58 -3.64
N ILE A 48 -0.63 -6.81 -4.43
CA ILE A 48 -1.84 -6.00 -4.42
C ILE A 48 -2.96 -6.70 -3.64
N TYR A 49 -3.65 -5.94 -2.81
CA TYR A 49 -4.83 -6.33 -2.05
C TYR A 49 -6.02 -5.49 -2.52
N ARG A 50 -7.15 -6.15 -2.79
CA ARG A 50 -8.41 -5.56 -3.23
C ARG A 50 -9.58 -6.22 -2.53
N HIS A 51 -10.73 -5.55 -2.57
CA HIS A 51 -12.01 -6.11 -2.17
C HIS A 51 -12.38 -7.27 -3.11
N ASP A 52 -12.79 -8.39 -2.52
CA ASP A 52 -13.32 -9.57 -3.20
C ASP A 52 -14.55 -10.06 -2.40
N PRO A 53 -15.78 -9.91 -2.92
CA PRO A 53 -16.99 -10.27 -2.18
C PRO A 53 -17.11 -11.78 -1.90
N ALA A 54 -16.31 -12.63 -2.57
CA ALA A 54 -16.26 -14.06 -2.30
C ALA A 54 -15.25 -14.44 -1.20
N LYS A 55 -14.45 -13.48 -0.70
CA LYS A 55 -13.40 -13.71 0.30
C LYS A 55 -13.58 -12.79 1.50
N ALA A 56 -13.96 -13.38 2.63
CA ALA A 56 -14.21 -12.66 3.88
C ALA A 56 -12.95 -11.99 4.47
N ASP A 57 -11.75 -12.44 4.07
CA ASP A 57 -10.46 -11.90 4.48
C ASP A 57 -9.87 -10.88 3.47
N SER A 58 -10.66 -10.47 2.46
CA SER A 58 -10.30 -9.38 1.55
C SER A 58 -10.57 -8.00 2.16
N LEU A 59 -10.14 -6.93 1.47
CA LEU A 59 -10.44 -5.56 1.92
C LEU A 59 -11.94 -5.28 1.90
N SER A 60 -12.43 -4.44 2.80
CA SER A 60 -13.82 -3.96 2.83
C SER A 60 -14.15 -3.02 1.66
N ASN A 61 -13.18 -2.23 1.20
CA ASN A 61 -13.28 -1.36 0.01
C ASN A 61 -11.92 -1.27 -0.70
N ASN A 62 -11.92 -0.93 -1.99
CA ASN A 62 -10.70 -0.65 -2.74
C ASN A 62 -10.16 0.77 -2.50
N TYR A 63 -11.03 1.70 -2.11
CA TYR A 63 -10.63 3.08 -1.86
C TYR A 63 -9.94 3.20 -0.51
N ILE A 64 -8.62 3.41 -0.50
CA ILE A 64 -7.83 3.48 0.73
C ILE A 64 -7.52 4.94 1.03
N SER A 65 -8.12 5.52 2.07
CA SER A 65 -7.93 6.93 2.41
C SER A 65 -6.70 7.18 3.30
N GLU A 66 -6.34 6.23 4.15
CA GLU A 66 -5.26 6.37 5.12
C GLU A 66 -4.65 5.02 5.51
N LEU A 67 -3.36 5.05 5.87
CA LEU A 67 -2.60 3.92 6.40
C LEU A 67 -1.86 4.35 7.66
N ILE A 68 -2.00 3.57 8.73
CA ILE A 68 -1.31 3.83 10.01
C ILE A 68 -0.72 2.52 10.54
N VAL A 69 0.50 2.58 11.07
CA VAL A 69 1.06 1.50 11.89
C VAL A 69 0.95 1.92 13.35
N ASP A 70 0.26 1.10 14.15
CA ASP A 70 0.09 1.40 15.58
C ASP A 70 1.31 1.00 16.43
N SER A 71 1.26 1.31 17.73
CA SER A 71 2.34 0.98 18.67
C SER A 71 2.57 -0.53 18.84
N MET A 72 1.60 -1.37 18.49
CA MET A 72 1.70 -2.83 18.48
C MET A 72 2.18 -3.38 17.13
N GLN A 73 2.65 -2.51 16.23
CA GLN A 73 3.14 -2.85 14.89
C GLN A 73 2.08 -3.49 13.99
N ARG A 74 0.80 -3.14 14.19
CA ARG A 74 -0.29 -3.55 13.30
C ARG A 74 -0.55 -2.47 12.25
N LEU A 75 -0.69 -2.89 11.01
CA LEU A 75 -1.15 -2.02 9.93
C LEU A 75 -2.67 -1.86 10.01
N TRP A 76 -3.12 -0.62 10.12
CA TRP A 76 -4.51 -0.20 9.99
C TRP A 76 -4.73 0.41 8.62
N VAL A 77 -5.82 0.00 7.97
CA VAL A 77 -6.19 0.41 6.61
C VAL A 77 -7.57 1.04 6.66
N ALA A 78 -7.68 2.31 6.32
CA ALA A 78 -8.96 3.02 6.28
C ALA A 78 -9.62 2.85 4.90
N THR A 79 -10.79 2.23 4.87
CA THR A 79 -11.60 1.89 3.68
C THR A 79 -13.00 2.49 3.75
#